data_AF-A0A9E2X752-F1
#
_entry.id   AF-A0A9E2X752-F1
#
_cell.length_a   1.000
_cell.length_b   1.000
_cell.length_c   1.000
_cell.angle_alpha   90.00
_cell.angle_beta   90.00
_cell.angle_gamma   90.00
#
_symmetry.space_group_name_H-M   'P 1'
#
loop_
_entity.id
_entity.type
_entity.pdbx_description
1 polymer ?
#
loop_
_entity_poly.entity_id
_entity_poly.type
_entity_poly.pdbx_seq_one_letter_code
_entity_poly.pdbx_strand_id
1 'polypeptide(L)'
;MHLFTEPEVWVLLAVVLFVAGVWKPARRSILGALDARAVRIRDELDAARRLREEAQQALAAYQKQQQEGAAQAEAILAHARSEAERIAAQAARDLEETLERRRRLAQERIAQEEAKALAEIRAITVDVAISAARQVIVTELDEGRGSALIDVAIAALPHQLQ
;
A
#
# COMPACT_ATOMS: atom_id res chain seq x y z
N MET A 1 -32.73 -64.97 91.47
CA MET A 1 -31.59 -64.74 90.55
C MET A 1 -31.86 -65.45 89.22
N HIS A 2 -32.87 -65.03 88.44
CA HIS A 2 -33.26 -65.67 87.16
C HIS A 2 -32.91 -64.82 85.91
N LEU A 3 -32.42 -63.60 86.08
CA LEU A 3 -32.11 -62.67 84.98
C LEU A 3 -30.88 -63.08 84.14
N PHE A 4 -30.00 -63.96 84.65
CA PHE A 4 -28.78 -64.37 83.95
C PHE A 4 -28.92 -65.71 83.19
N THR A 5 -30.06 -66.38 83.33
CA THR A 5 -30.39 -67.67 82.67
C THR A 5 -31.25 -67.51 81.42
N GLU A 6 -31.83 -66.32 81.19
CA GLU A 6 -32.63 -65.99 80.01
C GLU A 6 -31.71 -65.72 78.81
N PRO A 7 -31.81 -66.49 77.70
CA PRO A 7 -31.00 -66.29 76.50
C PRO A 7 -31.13 -64.88 75.90
N GLU A 8 -32.28 -64.23 76.10
CA GLU A 8 -32.59 -62.88 75.61
C GLU A 8 -31.63 -61.82 76.17
N VAL A 9 -31.18 -61.96 77.41
CA VAL A 9 -30.24 -61.00 78.05
C VAL A 9 -28.85 -61.10 77.43
N TRP A 10 -28.40 -62.31 77.09
CA TRP A 10 -27.13 -62.52 76.39
C TRP A 10 -27.18 -62.02 74.95
N VAL A 11 -28.31 -62.18 74.26
CA VAL A 11 -28.52 -61.62 72.92
C VAL A 11 -28.50 -60.09 72.96
N LEU A 12 -29.21 -59.47 73.91
CA LEU A 12 -29.21 -58.02 74.10
C LEU A 12 -27.79 -57.50 74.40
N LEU A 13 -27.06 -58.17 75.29
CA LEU A 13 -25.68 -57.81 75.63
C LEU A 13 -24.75 -57.89 74.40
N ALA A 14 -24.89 -58.94 73.58
CA ALA A 14 -24.13 -59.10 72.34
C ALA A 14 -24.47 -57.99 71.32
N VAL A 15 -25.75 -57.62 71.16
CA VAL A 15 -26.19 -56.52 70.29
C VAL A 15 -25.63 -55.17 70.77
N VAL A 16 -25.69 -54.90 72.08
CA VAL A 16 -25.14 -53.66 72.65
C VAL A 16 -23.63 -53.58 72.45
N LEU A 17 -22.89 -54.66 72.70
CA LEU A 17 -21.45 -54.73 72.45
C LEU A 17 -21.11 -54.56 70.96
N PHE A 18 -21.88 -55.17 70.07
CA PHE A 18 -21.70 -55.02 68.62
C PHE A 18 -21.95 -53.58 68.16
N VAL A 19 -23.06 -52.97 68.59
CA VAL A 19 -23.38 -51.57 68.27
C VAL A 19 -22.31 -50.63 68.83
N ALA A 20 -21.87 -50.83 70.08
CA ALA A 20 -20.81 -50.04 70.69
C ALA A 20 -19.47 -50.17 69.93
N GLY A 21 -19.12 -51.37 69.48
CA GLY A 21 -17.92 -51.63 68.68
C GLY A 21 -17.97 -50.98 67.28
N VAL A 22 -19.13 -51.01 66.63
CA VAL A 22 -19.31 -50.49 65.26
C VAL A 22 -19.60 -48.98 65.22
N TRP A 23 -20.10 -48.39 66.31
CA TRP A 23 -20.50 -46.97 66.36
C TRP A 23 -19.38 -46.01 65.94
N LYS A 24 -18.17 -46.16 66.49
CA LYS A 24 -17.01 -45.31 66.16
C LYS A 24 -16.59 -45.42 64.69
N PRO A 25 -16.30 -46.61 64.13
CA PRO A 25 -15.88 -46.74 62.74
C PRO A 25 -16.99 -46.37 61.75
N ALA A 26 -18.24 -46.76 62.02
CA ALA A 26 -19.38 -46.41 61.16
C ALA A 26 -19.60 -44.90 61.08
N ARG A 27 -19.59 -44.20 62.24
CA ARG A 27 -19.70 -42.74 62.28
C ARG A 27 -18.56 -42.05 61.53
N ARG A 28 -17.32 -42.52 61.72
CA ARG A 28 -16.14 -41.95 61.03
C ARG A 28 -16.23 -42.13 59.52
N SER A 29 -16.67 -43.30 59.05
CA SER A 29 -16.81 -43.60 57.62
C SER A 29 -17.90 -42.73 56.97
N ILE A 30 -19.07 -42.62 57.59
CA ILE A 30 -20.20 -41.84 57.07
C ILE A 30 -19.86 -40.35 57.01
N LEU A 31 -19.30 -39.78 58.09
CA LEU A 31 -18.89 -38.38 58.11
C LEU A 31 -17.76 -38.10 57.11
N GLY A 32 -16.76 -38.98 57.02
CA GLY A 32 -15.69 -38.83 56.04
C GLY A 32 -16.19 -38.88 54.59
N ALA A 33 -17.18 -39.71 54.28
CA ALA A 33 -17.78 -39.76 52.95
C ALA A 33 -18.59 -38.50 52.61
N LEU A 34 -19.30 -37.93 53.60
CA LEU A 34 -20.02 -36.66 53.44
C LEU A 34 -19.07 -35.48 53.27
N ASP A 35 -18.01 -35.42 54.08
CA ASP A 35 -16.96 -34.39 53.97
C ASP A 35 -16.26 -34.47 52.60
N ALA A 36 -15.89 -35.67 52.16
CA ALA A 36 -15.28 -35.87 50.84
C ALA A 36 -16.19 -35.41 49.69
N ARG A 37 -17.50 -35.66 49.80
CA ARG A 37 -18.48 -35.13 48.84
C ARG A 37 -18.58 -33.61 48.89
N ALA A 38 -18.61 -33.03 50.09
CA ALA A 38 -18.69 -31.57 50.26
C ALA A 38 -17.46 -30.87 49.66
N VAL A 39 -16.25 -31.41 49.90
CA VAL A 39 -15.01 -30.92 49.30
C VAL A 39 -15.06 -31.01 47.78
N ARG A 40 -15.44 -32.17 47.23
CA ARG A 40 -15.55 -32.35 45.78
C ARG A 40 -16.51 -31.36 45.13
N ILE A 41 -17.70 -31.16 45.71
CA ILE A 41 -18.70 -30.21 45.19
C ILE A 41 -18.14 -28.78 45.25
N ARG A 42 -17.44 -28.43 46.34
CA ARG A 42 -16.81 -27.12 46.47
C ARG A 42 -15.75 -26.90 45.38
N ASP A 43 -14.88 -27.88 45.16
CA ASP A 43 -13.83 -27.81 44.14
C ASP A 43 -14.43 -27.70 42.73
N GLU A 44 -15.48 -28.48 42.43
CA GLU A 44 -16.21 -28.41 41.16
C GLU A 44 -16.87 -27.03 40.94
N LEU A 45 -17.47 -26.44 41.99
CA LEU A 45 -18.06 -25.11 41.94
C LEU A 45 -17.00 -24.01 41.77
N ASP A 46 -15.86 -24.11 42.47
CA ASP A 46 -14.77 -23.15 42.36
C ASP A 46 -14.09 -23.23 40.98
N ALA A 47 -13.93 -24.45 40.42
CA ALA A 47 -13.47 -24.65 39.06
C ALA A 47 -14.45 -24.07 38.03
N ALA A 48 -15.76 -24.29 38.19
CA ALA A 48 -16.78 -23.74 37.31
C ALA A 48 -16.81 -22.20 37.35
N ARG A 49 -16.61 -21.59 38.52
CA ARG A 49 -16.49 -20.13 38.67
C ARG A 49 -15.27 -19.60 37.93
N ARG A 50 -14.10 -20.20 38.13
CA ARG A 50 -12.86 -19.82 37.42
C ARG A 50 -13.03 -19.93 35.91
N LEU A 51 -13.57 -21.05 35.42
CA LEU A 51 -13.81 -21.25 33.99
C LEU A 51 -14.76 -20.20 33.41
N ARG A 52 -15.80 -19.82 34.17
CA ARG A 52 -16.71 -18.75 33.76
C ARG A 52 -16.02 -17.39 33.72
N GLU A 53 -15.19 -17.06 34.71
CA GLU A 53 -14.41 -15.82 34.73
C GLU A 53 -13.43 -15.76 33.55
N GLU A 54 -12.70 -16.84 33.28
CA GLU A 54 -11.79 -16.97 32.14
C GLU A 54 -12.54 -16.81 30.80
N ALA A 55 -13.70 -17.45 30.65
CA ALA A 55 -14.53 -17.31 29.46
C ALA A 55 -15.04 -15.87 29.26
N GLN A 56 -15.43 -15.18 30.35
CA GLN A 56 -15.84 -13.78 30.29
C GLN A 56 -14.68 -12.86 29.92
N GLN A 57 -13.49 -13.09 30.48
CA GLN A 57 -12.28 -12.34 30.13
C GLN A 57 -11.89 -12.56 28.67
N ALA A 58 -11.91 -13.80 28.19
CA ALA A 58 -11.64 -14.13 26.80
C ALA A 58 -12.65 -13.45 25.86
N LEU A 59 -13.94 -13.51 26.18
CA LEU A 59 -14.98 -12.85 25.39
C LEU A 59 -14.75 -11.33 25.31
N ALA A 60 -14.45 -10.67 26.43
CA ALA A 60 -14.17 -9.24 26.47
C ALA A 60 -12.91 -8.90 25.64
N ALA A 61 -11.86 -9.72 25.73
CA ALA A 61 -10.65 -9.55 24.93
C ALA A 61 -10.94 -9.68 23.43
N TYR A 62 -11.71 -10.69 23.01
CA TYR A 62 -12.10 -10.88 21.62
C TYR A 62 -12.97 -9.73 21.09
N GLN A 63 -13.93 -9.25 21.88
CA GLN A 63 -14.77 -8.10 21.50
C GLN A 63 -13.92 -6.84 21.31
N LYS A 64 -13.00 -6.58 22.24
CA LYS A 64 -12.06 -5.46 22.12
C LYS A 64 -11.18 -5.60 20.88
N GLN A 65 -10.60 -6.77 20.65
CA GLN A 65 -9.76 -7.05 19.48
C GLN A 65 -10.54 -6.90 18.17
N GLN A 66 -11.81 -7.30 18.14
CA GLN A 66 -12.67 -7.12 16.97
C GLN A 66 -12.92 -5.64 16.68
N GLN A 67 -13.22 -4.84 17.70
CA GLN A 67 -13.42 -3.39 17.55
C GLN A 67 -12.14 -2.68 17.10
N GLU A 68 -11.00 -3.01 17.72
CA GLU A 68 -9.69 -2.48 17.34
C GLU A 68 -9.32 -2.89 15.92
N GLY A 69 -9.58 -4.14 15.53
CA GLY A 69 -9.33 -4.62 14.17
C GLY A 69 -10.18 -3.91 13.12
N ALA A 70 -11.46 -3.66 13.40
CA ALA A 70 -12.34 -2.89 12.52
C ALA A 70 -11.84 -1.45 12.37
N ALA A 71 -11.50 -0.77 13.46
CA ALA A 71 -10.96 0.59 13.45
C ALA A 71 -9.62 0.68 12.70
N GLN A 72 -8.73 -0.31 12.88
CA GLN A 72 -7.47 -0.38 12.14
C GLN A 72 -7.70 -0.58 10.64
N ALA A 73 -8.63 -1.46 10.25
CA ALA A 73 -8.97 -1.66 8.85
C ALA A 73 -9.51 -0.38 8.19
N GLU A 74 -10.41 0.34 8.87
CA GLU A 74 -10.91 1.64 8.41
C GLU A 74 -9.78 2.67 8.27
N ALA A 75 -8.87 2.73 9.25
CA ALA A 75 -7.72 3.63 9.19
C ALA A 75 -6.78 3.30 8.01
N ILE A 76 -6.52 2.01 7.76
CA ILE A 76 -5.72 1.55 6.60
C ILE A 76 -6.40 1.98 5.29
N LEU A 77 -7.71 1.78 5.17
CA LEU A 77 -8.45 2.16 3.96
C LEU A 77 -8.45 3.68 3.76
N ALA A 78 -8.65 4.47 4.82
CA ALA A 78 -8.60 5.92 4.76
C ALA A 78 -7.20 6.42 4.33
N HIS A 79 -6.14 5.87 4.93
CA HIS A 79 -4.77 6.19 4.57
C HIS A 79 -4.46 5.80 3.12
N ALA A 80 -4.87 4.61 2.67
CA ALA A 80 -4.66 4.16 1.30
C ALA A 80 -5.38 5.06 0.28
N ARG A 81 -6.60 5.53 0.59
CA ARG A 81 -7.32 6.49 -0.26
C ARG A 81 -6.61 7.84 -0.33
N SER A 82 -6.22 8.38 0.82
CA SER A 82 -5.48 9.65 0.89
C SER A 82 -4.16 9.57 0.12
N GLU A 83 -3.42 8.46 0.23
CA GLU A 83 -2.19 8.25 -0.52
C GLU A 83 -2.45 8.09 -2.02
N ALA A 84 -3.50 7.37 -2.42
CA ALA A 84 -3.87 7.25 -3.83
C ALA A 84 -4.22 8.60 -4.44
N GLU A 85 -4.99 9.44 -3.73
CA GLU A 85 -5.30 10.80 -4.15
C GLU A 85 -4.04 11.67 -4.27
N ARG A 86 -3.13 11.59 -3.30
CA ARG A 86 -1.85 12.31 -3.33
C ARG A 86 -0.99 11.90 -4.51
N ILE A 87 -0.87 10.59 -4.77
CA ILE A 87 -0.12 10.04 -5.90
C ILE A 87 -0.75 10.47 -7.22
N ALA A 88 -2.08 10.38 -7.36
CA ALA A 88 -2.79 10.82 -8.56
C ALA A 88 -2.59 12.31 -8.83
N ALA A 89 -2.70 13.15 -7.79
CA ALA A 89 -2.46 14.59 -7.91
C ALA A 89 -1.00 14.92 -8.28
N GLN A 90 -0.03 14.20 -7.72
CA GLN A 90 1.37 14.36 -8.10
C GLN A 90 1.63 13.93 -9.55
N ALA A 91 1.12 12.75 -9.95
CA ALA A 91 1.26 12.24 -11.29
C ALA A 91 0.63 13.16 -12.34
N ALA A 92 -0.52 13.78 -12.02
CA ALA A 92 -1.15 14.77 -12.87
C ALA A 92 -0.26 16.01 -13.07
N ARG A 93 0.33 16.55 -12.00
CA ARG A 93 1.27 17.67 -12.07
C ARG A 93 2.51 17.34 -12.89
N ASP A 94 3.12 16.18 -12.63
CA ASP A 94 4.33 15.74 -13.34
C ASP A 94 4.05 15.52 -14.84
N LEU A 95 2.85 15.00 -15.17
CA LEU A 95 2.41 14.82 -16.54
C LEU A 95 2.21 16.17 -17.24
N GLU A 96 1.57 17.13 -16.59
CA GLU A 96 1.36 18.47 -17.12
C GLU A 96 2.69 19.16 -17.42
N GLU A 97 3.63 19.15 -16.47
CA GLU A 97 4.98 19.69 -16.67
C GLU A 97 5.71 19.01 -17.84
N THR A 98 5.60 17.67 -17.93
CA THR A 98 6.21 16.90 -19.01
C THR A 98 5.59 17.26 -20.37
N LEU A 99 4.27 17.45 -20.43
CA LEU A 99 3.57 17.83 -21.65
C LEU A 99 3.93 19.25 -22.08
N GLU A 100 4.01 20.21 -21.15
CA GLU A 100 4.45 21.57 -21.45
C GLU A 100 5.88 21.59 -22.00
N ARG A 101 6.79 20.84 -21.37
CA ARG A 101 8.17 20.71 -21.82
C ARG A 101 8.26 20.11 -23.22
N ARG A 102 7.51 19.03 -23.48
CA ARG A 102 7.44 18.40 -24.81
C ARG A 102 6.84 19.35 -25.86
N ARG A 103 5.82 20.12 -25.49
CA ARG A 103 5.18 21.11 -26.37
C ARG A 103 6.18 22.19 -26.77
N ARG A 104 6.92 22.75 -25.80
CA ARG A 104 7.98 23.72 -26.08
C ARG A 104 9.06 23.17 -27.01
N LEU A 105 9.57 21.97 -26.73
CA LEU A 105 10.57 21.32 -27.58
C LEU A 105 10.05 21.08 -29.01
N ALA A 106 8.79 20.70 -29.16
CA ALA A 106 8.17 20.54 -30.47
C ALA A 106 8.04 21.89 -31.21
N GLN A 107 7.64 22.95 -30.53
CA GLN A 107 7.57 24.31 -31.09
C GLN A 107 8.95 24.84 -31.49
N GLU A 108 9.96 24.64 -30.65
CA GLU A 108 11.34 25.01 -30.95
C GLU A 108 11.87 24.25 -32.18
N ARG A 109 11.56 22.95 -32.30
CA ARG A 109 11.90 22.15 -33.49
C ARG A 109 11.19 22.66 -34.74
N ILE A 110 9.89 22.94 -34.67
CA ILE A 110 9.14 23.49 -35.81
C ILE A 110 9.77 24.81 -36.27
N ALA A 111 10.04 25.74 -35.35
CA ALA A 111 10.65 27.02 -35.69
C ALA A 111 12.04 26.87 -36.32
N GLN A 112 12.85 25.91 -35.84
CA GLN A 112 14.15 25.61 -36.44
C GLN A 112 14.02 25.07 -37.86
N GLU A 113 13.08 24.13 -38.10
CA GLU A 113 12.85 23.57 -39.43
C GLU A 113 12.24 24.59 -40.39
N GLU A 114 11.35 25.47 -39.92
CA GLU A 114 10.83 26.61 -40.71
C GLU A 114 11.97 27.55 -41.13
N ALA A 115 12.86 27.90 -40.22
CA ALA A 115 14.01 28.76 -40.53
C ALA A 115 14.95 28.10 -41.55
N LYS A 116 15.18 26.79 -41.46
CA LYS A 116 15.97 26.03 -42.44
C LYS A 116 15.29 26.01 -43.82
N ALA A 117 14.00 25.67 -43.88
CA ALA A 117 13.25 25.65 -45.14
C ALA A 117 13.24 27.03 -45.82
N LEU A 118 13.11 28.10 -45.03
CA LEU A 118 13.13 29.46 -45.55
C LEU A 118 14.51 29.88 -46.06
N ALA A 119 15.59 29.43 -45.41
CA ALA A 119 16.95 29.60 -45.89
C ALA A 119 17.20 28.84 -47.21
N GLU A 120 16.70 27.60 -47.31
CA GLU A 120 16.80 26.77 -48.51
C GLU A 120 16.05 27.40 -49.71
N ILE A 121 14.81 27.88 -49.49
CA ILE A 121 14.06 28.60 -50.53
C ILE A 121 14.80 29.86 -50.99
N ARG A 122 15.41 30.62 -50.07
CA ARG A 122 16.21 31.79 -50.42
C ARG A 122 17.42 31.40 -51.28
N ALA A 123 18.13 30.34 -50.93
CA ALA A 123 19.26 29.85 -51.72
C ALA A 123 18.83 29.46 -53.14
N ILE A 124 17.74 28.67 -53.28
CA ILE A 124 17.18 28.29 -54.58
C ILE A 124 16.77 29.54 -55.39
N THR A 125 16.15 30.53 -54.74
CA THR A 125 15.71 31.77 -55.40
C THR A 125 16.90 32.57 -55.92
N VAL A 126 17.99 32.67 -55.15
CA VAL A 126 19.24 33.31 -55.58
C VAL A 126 19.83 32.60 -56.80
N ASP A 127 19.90 31.26 -56.77
CA ASP A 127 20.42 30.48 -57.88
C ASP A 127 19.59 30.63 -59.17
N VAL A 128 18.25 30.67 -59.04
CA VAL A 128 17.33 30.92 -60.15
C VAL A 128 17.51 32.34 -60.69
N ALA A 129 17.62 33.35 -59.83
CA ALA A 129 17.84 34.73 -60.23
C ALA A 129 19.18 34.92 -60.96
N ILE A 130 20.27 34.31 -60.47
CA ILE A 130 21.58 34.31 -61.13
C ILE A 130 21.49 33.63 -62.50
N SER A 131 20.81 32.49 -62.59
CA SER A 131 20.62 31.76 -63.84
C SER A 131 19.83 32.57 -64.87
N ALA A 132 18.74 33.23 -64.44
CA ALA A 132 17.96 34.12 -65.28
C ALA A 132 18.77 35.35 -65.74
N ALA A 133 19.52 35.98 -64.84
CA ALA A 133 20.40 37.10 -65.18
C ALA A 133 21.47 36.68 -66.20
N ARG A 134 22.09 35.50 -66.03
CA ARG A 134 23.02 34.93 -67.01
C ARG A 134 22.36 34.76 -68.39
N GLN A 135 21.14 34.23 -68.43
CA GLN A 135 20.40 34.02 -69.68
C GLN A 135 20.10 35.35 -70.38
N VAL A 136 19.66 36.37 -69.65
CA VAL A 136 19.42 37.72 -70.19
C VAL A 136 20.71 38.32 -70.73
N ILE A 137 21.83 38.23 -69.98
CA ILE A 137 23.13 38.70 -70.44
C ILE A 137 23.50 38.02 -71.76
N VAL A 138 23.42 36.69 -71.85
CA VAL A 138 23.76 35.96 -73.10
C VAL A 138 22.87 36.37 -74.28
N THR A 139 21.61 36.72 -74.03
CA THR A 139 20.66 37.10 -75.10
C THR A 139 20.83 38.55 -75.56
N GLU A 140 21.23 39.46 -74.67
CA GLU A 140 21.38 40.90 -74.92
C GLU A 140 22.81 41.36 -75.23
N LEU A 141 23.80 40.45 -75.14
CA LEU A 141 25.21 40.75 -75.41
C LEU A 141 25.49 40.71 -76.92
N ASP A 142 25.62 41.89 -77.53
CA ASP A 142 26.22 42.06 -78.86
C ASP A 142 27.74 42.33 -78.77
N GLU A 143 28.49 42.11 -79.86
CA GLU A 143 29.96 42.27 -79.94
C GLU A 143 30.46 43.64 -79.41
N GLY A 144 29.71 44.72 -79.62
CA GLY A 144 30.01 46.07 -79.14
C GLY A 144 29.82 46.25 -77.63
N ARG A 145 28.77 45.67 -77.03
CA ARG A 145 28.53 45.73 -75.58
C ARG A 145 29.50 44.86 -74.79
N GLY A 146 29.91 43.72 -75.35
CA GLY A 146 30.91 42.84 -74.75
C GLY A 146 32.28 43.52 -74.62
N SER A 147 32.73 44.22 -75.66
CA SER A 147 33.96 45.02 -75.66
C SER A 147 33.96 46.09 -74.55
N ALA A 148 32.87 46.87 -74.45
CA ALA A 148 32.75 47.92 -73.43
C ALA A 148 32.78 47.39 -71.98
N LEU A 149 32.23 46.19 -71.74
CA LEU A 149 32.29 45.55 -70.40
C LEU A 149 33.72 45.10 -70.05
N ILE A 150 34.52 44.66 -71.03
CA ILE A 150 35.92 44.29 -70.84
C ILE A 150 36.74 45.52 -70.46
N ASP A 151 36.54 46.65 -71.15
CA ASP A 151 37.24 47.91 -70.85
C ASP A 151 36.92 48.42 -69.44
N VAL A 152 35.66 48.32 -69.01
CA VAL A 152 35.24 48.67 -67.64
C VAL A 152 35.86 47.73 -66.60
N ALA A 153 35.94 46.43 -66.86
CA ALA A 153 36.60 45.47 -65.97
C ALA A 153 38.11 45.74 -65.84
N ILE A 154 38.78 46.08 -66.95
CA ILE A 154 40.19 46.46 -66.97
C ILE A 154 40.42 47.74 -66.16
N ALA A 155 39.53 48.73 -66.27
CA ALA A 155 39.58 49.96 -65.49
C ALA A 155 39.33 49.77 -63.98
N ALA A 156 38.63 48.70 -63.58
CA ALA A 156 38.30 48.42 -62.18
C ALA A 156 39.40 47.63 -61.42
N LEU A 157 40.28 46.91 -62.12
CA LEU A 157 41.39 46.13 -61.54
C LEU A 157 42.31 46.90 -60.56
N PRO A 158 42.68 48.19 -60.78
CA PRO A 158 43.57 48.92 -59.89
C PRO A 158 43.00 49.14 -58.48
N HIS A 159 41.67 49.13 -58.33
CA HIS A 159 40.99 49.49 -57.08
C HIS A 159 40.80 48.29 -56.11
N GLN A 160 41.09 47.07 -56.55
CA GLN A 160 41.04 45.85 -55.71
C GLN A 160 42.43 45.28 -55.34
N LEU A 161 43.51 45.94 -55.76
CA LEU A 161 44.90 45.57 -55.46
C LEU A 161 45.56 46.47 -54.38
N GLN A 162 44.74 47.22 -53.63
CA GLN A 162 45.14 47.90 -52.38
C GLN A 162 44.39 47.26 -51.21
#